data_AF-I3E376-F1
#
_entry.id   AF-I3E376-F1
#
_cell.length_a   1.000
_cell.length_b   1.000
_cell.length_c   1.000
_cell.angle_alpha   90.00
_cell.angle_beta   90.00
_cell.angle_gamma   90.00
#
_symmetry.space_group_name_H-M   'P 1'
#
loop_
_entity.id
_entity.type
_entity.pdbx_description
1 polymer ?
#
loop_
_entity_poly.entity_id
_entity_poly.type
_entity_poly.pdbx_seq_one_letter_code
_entity_poly.pdbx_strand_id
1 'polypeptide(L)' 'MKLDSNNHSVFSLNDHLALVIKYRRKVINTAVSEKAKQMFMDIGEKYNITLLEWSHDQDHVHALFKAHPKNRTF' A
#
# COMPACT_ATOMS: atom_id res chain seq x y z
N MET A 1 12.47 13.13 -10.84
CA MET A 1 11.18 12.76 -10.21
C MET A 1 10.20 12.42 -11.32
N LYS A 2 9.65 11.19 -11.37
CA LYS A 2 8.69 10.77 -12.41
C LYS A 2 7.27 11.05 -11.93
N LEU A 3 6.59 11.98 -12.59
CA LEU A 3 5.23 12.39 -12.26
C LEU A 3 4.22 11.64 -13.16
N ASP A 4 3.05 11.32 -12.60
CA ASP A 4 1.91 10.86 -13.40
C ASP A 4 1.02 12.05 -13.76
N SER A 5 0.19 11.88 -14.79
CA SER A 5 -0.80 12.87 -15.18
C SER A 5 -2.17 12.23 -15.43
N ASN A 6 -3.21 13.01 -15.22
CA ASN A 6 -4.55 12.78 -15.73
C ASN A 6 -4.98 14.02 -16.57
N ASN A 7 -6.22 14.06 -17.07
CA ASN A 7 -6.69 15.17 -17.93
C ASN A 7 -6.48 16.58 -17.36
N HIS A 8 -6.46 16.75 -16.04
CA HIS A 8 -6.45 18.08 -15.39
C HIS A 8 -5.46 18.18 -14.22
N SER A 9 -4.58 17.20 -14.04
CA SER A 9 -3.67 17.18 -12.89
C SER A 9 -2.39 16.42 -13.22
N VAL A 10 -1.29 16.89 -12.65
CA VAL A 10 0.00 16.20 -12.61
C VAL A 10 0.30 15.93 -11.14
N PHE A 11 0.63 14.70 -10.78
CA PHE A 11 0.74 14.27 -9.39
C PHE A 11 1.83 13.20 -9.19
N SER A 12 2.22 13.03 -7.93
CA SER A 12 3.07 11.93 -7.46
C SER A 12 2.72 11.66 -6.01
N LEU A 13 1.68 10.86 -5.78
CA LEU A 13 1.20 10.52 -4.44
C LEU A 13 1.80 9.19 -4.02
N ASN A 14 2.83 9.24 -3.18
CA ASN A 14 3.45 8.07 -2.58
C ASN A 14 3.17 8.10 -1.08
N ASP A 15 2.42 7.12 -0.59
CA ASP A 15 2.01 7.03 0.80
C ASP A 15 2.72 5.88 1.51
N HIS A 16 3.13 6.13 2.75
CA HIS A 16 3.71 5.13 3.63
C HIS A 16 2.69 4.72 4.68
N LEU A 17 2.22 3.48 4.60
CA LEU A 17 1.27 2.87 5.53
C LEU A 17 1.98 1.88 6.45
N ALA A 18 1.84 2.10 7.75
CA ALA A 18 2.26 1.15 8.78
C ALA A 18 1.03 0.54 9.46
N LEU A 19 0.91 -0.80 9.42
CA LEU A 19 -0.18 -1.53 10.07
C LEU A 19 0.38 -2.41 11.19
N VAL A 20 -0.14 -2.21 12.39
CA VAL A 20 0.32 -2.90 13.61
C VAL A 20 -0.68 -3.97 14.01
N ILE A 21 -0.19 -5.15 14.38
CA ILE A 21 -1.03 -6.24 14.87
C ILE A 21 -1.69 -5.86 16.19
N LYS A 22 -2.92 -6.33 16.40
CA LYS A 22 -3.64 -6.16 17.66
C LYS A 22 -2.77 -6.58 18.85
N TYR A 23 -2.60 -5.67 19.81
CA TYR A 23 -1.72 -5.83 20.98
C TYR A 23 -0.24 -6.04 20.66
N ARG A 24 0.25 -5.67 19.47
CA ARG A 24 1.64 -5.87 19.02
C ARG A 24 2.11 -7.31 19.20
N ARG A 25 1.22 -8.27 18.97
CA ARG A 25 1.58 -9.69 19.04
C ARG A 25 2.58 -10.00 17.92
N LYS A 26 3.66 -10.68 18.28
CA LYS A 26 4.76 -11.09 17.39
C LYS A 26 4.39 -12.33 16.57
N VAL A 27 3.39 -12.20 15.70
CA VAL A 27 2.78 -13.31 14.94
C VAL A 27 3.06 -13.25 13.45
N ILE A 28 3.66 -12.17 12.95
CA ILE A 28 4.03 -12.06 11.55
C ILE A 28 5.34 -12.83 11.35
N ASN A 29 5.27 -13.84 10.50
CA ASN A 29 6.41 -14.50 9.90
C ASN A 29 6.37 -14.30 8.38
N THR A 30 7.37 -14.79 7.65
CA THR A 30 7.46 -14.63 6.19
C THR A 30 6.22 -15.11 5.45
N ALA A 31 5.64 -16.27 5.84
CA ALA A 31 4.46 -16.81 5.19
C ALA A 31 3.21 -15.95 5.42
N VAL A 32 3.01 -15.45 6.65
CA VAL A 32 1.92 -14.52 6.99
C VAL A 32 2.09 -13.20 6.25
N SER A 33 3.32 -12.67 6.21
CA SER A 33 3.63 -11.43 5.50
C SER A 33 3.36 -11.54 4.00
N GLU A 34 3.79 -12.63 3.34
CA GLU A 34 3.56 -12.79 1.90
C GLU A 34 2.07 -12.91 1.57
N LYS A 35 1.30 -13.61 2.42
CA LYS A 35 -0.16 -13.68 2.29
C LYS A 35 -0.80 -12.30 2.45
N ALA A 36 -0.36 -11.52 3.43
CA ALA A 36 -0.86 -10.16 3.67
C ALA A 36 -0.51 -9.22 2.51
N LYS A 37 0.70 -9.32 1.96
CA LYS A 37 1.14 -8.60 0.77
C LYS A 37 0.27 -8.94 -0.44
N GLN A 38 0.00 -10.23 -0.69
CA GLN A 38 -0.89 -10.64 -1.78
C GLN A 38 -2.28 -10.03 -1.61
N MET A 39 -2.88 -10.13 -0.43
CA MET A 39 -4.18 -9.50 -0.14
C MET A 39 -4.15 -7.98 -0.36
N PHE A 40 -3.06 -7.32 0.03
CA PHE A 40 -2.89 -5.88 -0.19
C PHE A 40 -2.89 -5.55 -1.68
N MET A 41 -2.16 -6.31 -2.50
CA MET A 41 -2.13 -6.14 -3.95
C MET A 41 -3.50 -6.41 -4.59
N ASP A 42 -4.17 -7.49 -4.21
CA ASP A 42 -5.51 -7.87 -4.74
C ASP A 42 -6.57 -6.80 -4.42
N ILE A 43 -6.50 -6.18 -3.25
CA ILE A 43 -7.37 -5.06 -2.88
C ILE A 43 -6.95 -3.81 -3.63
N GLY A 44 -5.65 -3.50 -3.65
CA GLY A 44 -5.08 -2.29 -4.25
C GLY A 44 -5.36 -2.15 -5.74
N GLU A 45 -5.42 -3.26 -6.48
CA GLU A 45 -5.78 -3.28 -7.90
C GLU A 45 -7.12 -2.58 -8.16
N LYS A 46 -8.13 -2.80 -7.30
CA LYS A 46 -9.47 -2.18 -7.42
C LYS A 46 -9.47 -0.66 -7.17
N TYR A 47 -8.40 -0.14 -6.58
CA TYR A 47 -8.24 1.28 -6.24
C TYR A 47 -7.18 1.98 -7.09
N ASN A 48 -6.63 1.31 -8.12
CA ASN A 48 -5.49 1.83 -8.89
C ASN A 48 -4.30 2.17 -7.99
N ILE A 49 -4.02 1.31 -7.01
CA ILE A 49 -2.85 1.44 -6.14
C ILE A 49 -1.73 0.58 -6.71
N THR A 50 -0.51 1.12 -6.72
CA THR A 50 0.70 0.39 -7.13
C THR A 50 1.61 0.24 -5.92
N LEU A 51 1.82 -0.99 -5.46
CA LEU A 51 2.78 -1.29 -4.39
C LEU A 51 4.21 -1.04 -4.89
N LEU A 52 4.97 -0.22 -4.16
CA LEU A 52 6.37 0.10 -4.47
C LEU A 52 7.32 -0.73 -3.60
N GLU A 53 7.07 -0.75 -2.29
CA GLU A 53 7.86 -1.52 -1.33
C GLU A 53 6.95 -2.14 -0.26
N TRP A 54 7.35 -3.33 0.19
CA TRP A 54 6.70 -4.05 1.29
C TRP A 54 7.77 -4.61 2.22
N SER A 55 7.65 -4.30 3.50
CA SER A 55 8.51 -4.87 4.54
C SER A 55 7.68 -5.22 5.77
N HIS A 56 8.23 -6.09 6.60
CA HIS A 56 7.57 -6.52 7.83
C HIS A 56 8.58 -6.76 8.95
N ASP A 57 8.10 -6.59 10.17
CA ASP A 57 8.72 -7.14 11.38
C ASP A 57 7.78 -8.21 11.96
N GLN A 58 7.95 -8.60 13.21
CA GLN A 58 7.16 -9.63 13.87
C GLN A 58 5.75 -9.17 14.24
N ASP A 59 5.51 -7.87 14.41
CA ASP A 59 4.25 -7.31 14.95
C ASP A 59 3.65 -6.16 14.11
N HIS A 60 4.28 -5.79 12.99
CA HIS A 60 3.75 -4.79 12.07
C HIS A 60 4.26 -5.00 10.63
N VAL A 61 3.57 -4.41 9.67
CA VAL A 61 3.97 -4.34 8.26
C VAL A 61 4.04 -2.89 7.79
N HIS A 62 4.92 -2.63 6.85
CA HIS A 62 5.08 -1.35 6.16
C HIS A 62 4.83 -1.55 4.66
N ALA A 63 3.96 -0.71 4.09
CA ALA A 63 3.69 -0.65 2.67
C ALA A 63 3.97 0.77 2.19
N LEU A 64 4.89 0.90 1.23
CA LEU A 64 5.04 2.11 0.43
C LEU A 64 4.33 1.87 -0.89
N PHE A 65 3.37 2.71 -1.23
CA PHE A 65 2.61 2.55 -2.46
C PHE A 65 2.30 3.89 -3.12
N LYS A 66 2.10 3.83 -4.43
CA LYS A 66 1.60 4.95 -5.22
C LYS A 66 0.09 4.88 -5.31
N ALA A 67 -0.59 5.96 -4.96
CA ALA A 67 -2.02 6.10 -5.13
C ALA A 67 -2.33 6.98 -6.35
N HIS A 68 -3.38 6.63 -7.09
CA HIS A 68 -3.93 7.51 -8.09
C HIS A 68 -5.08 8.31 -7.47
N PRO A 69 -5.07 9.66 -7.52
CA PRO A 69 -6.21 10.44 -7.10
C PRO A 69 -7.41 10.05 -7.96
N LYS A 70 -8.46 9.51 -7.34
CA LYS A 70 -9.72 9.21 -8.04
C LYS A 70 -10.40 10.52 -8.39
N ASN A 71 -10.57 10.78 -9.68
CA ASN A 71 -11.49 11.78 -10.19
C ASN A 71 -12.93 11.26 -10.05
N ARG A 72 -13.47 11.19 -8.83
CA ARG A 72 -14.93 11.07 -8.64
C ARG A 72 -15.41 12.32 -7.93
N THR A 73 -15.77 13.30 -8.74
CA THR A 73 -16.82 14.24 -8.36
C THR A 73 -18.09 13.42 -8.16
N PHE A 74 -18.76 13.64 -7.03
CA PHE A 74 -20.09 13.09 -6.76
C PHE A 74 -21.10 13.54 -7.82
#